data_AF-A0A496UVT7-F1
#
_entry.id   AF-A0A496UVT7-F1
#
_cell.length_a   1.000
_cell.length_b   1.000
_cell.length_c   1.000
_cell.angle_alpha   90.00
_cell.angle_beta   90.00
_cell.angle_gamma   90.00
#
_symmetry.space_group_name_H-M   'P 1'
#
loop_
_entity.id
_entity.type
_entity.pdbx_description
1 polymer ?
#
loop_
_entity_poly.entity_id
_entity_poly.type
_entity_poly.pdbx_seq_one_letter_code
_entity_poly.pdbx_strand_id
1 'polypeptide(L)'
;MPARTTQSWSRDPLRHIRRLATFAGTLGPYARPAAMLALLLVVIKTAWVGDDAFITLRTVDNLLHGHGLVWNLGERVQPFTHPLWLAWLTVFHAVIREPFLTFQVAGTVTTLAAFAVLLWRLTPSATNALLAGGVLVISKYFVDFATGGLGNPLLYLLVAWYVVLWFRLRDKLDAGLPAGRPVFMLVLAFALVVLTRLDVVLLVGPPLLVLLYRAGRCHWRAMALGIAPLVAWEIFAVVYFGFPVPNTAYAKLNTGIPLSELVRQGFYYYQNFLGTDPLAALVLAITLVMVFLRPGRGERAFGVGLVLYMLYIVRIGGDFMAGRFFTVPLFLAVCLLARRPTPRPRVVGVAALVLVAALFVPRNPVTCAFEYTLLRDFHGIVDERGYYYRFTGALPRLAADHEEIGTATAGQDSRLITDQRGPAFHVVESVGIYCYFAGPDLYGVDRFALADAFLARLPANRTAYHGSWRIGHFYRDLPEGYNETVGSGKNMLQDKRLARLYDDVQLVTTGPLFSKARWAAIWRLNTRQWGKR
;
A
#
# COMPACT_ATOMS: atom_id res chain seq x y z
N MET A 1 -69.48 -6.66 50.46
CA MET A 1 -68.92 -6.19 49.17
C MET A 1 -67.66 -5.38 49.43
N PRO A 2 -66.45 -5.88 49.13
CA PRO A 2 -65.27 -5.04 49.05
C PRO A 2 -64.91 -4.75 47.58
N ALA A 3 -64.57 -3.49 47.32
CA ALA A 3 -64.24 -2.96 46.00
C ALA A 3 -62.93 -3.56 45.46
N ARG A 4 -62.98 -4.08 44.23
CA ARG A 4 -61.80 -4.48 43.46
C ARG A 4 -61.09 -3.22 42.95
N THR A 5 -59.90 -2.96 43.46
CA THR A 5 -58.94 -2.02 42.88
C THR A 5 -58.39 -2.58 41.58
N THR A 6 -58.83 -2.03 40.45
CA THR A 6 -58.24 -2.30 39.13
C THR A 6 -56.91 -1.58 39.02
N GLN A 7 -55.82 -2.33 39.16
CA GLN A 7 -54.45 -1.88 38.90
C GLN A 7 -54.31 -1.65 37.39
N SER A 8 -54.42 -0.39 36.93
CA SER A 8 -54.22 -0.03 35.54
C SER A 8 -52.74 -0.14 35.18
N TRP A 9 -52.38 -1.20 34.45
CA TRP A 9 -51.06 -1.31 33.81
C TRP A 9 -51.01 -0.38 32.60
N SER A 10 -50.68 0.90 32.81
CA SER A 10 -50.26 1.78 31.72
C SER A 10 -48.90 1.31 31.22
N ARG A 11 -48.90 0.36 30.28
CA ARG A 11 -47.71 0.00 29.50
C ARG A 11 -47.41 1.17 28.56
N ASP A 12 -46.65 2.16 29.05
CA ASP A 12 -46.06 3.19 28.20
C ASP A 12 -45.08 2.52 27.22
N PRO A 13 -45.43 2.35 25.92
CA PRO A 13 -44.55 1.70 24.95
C PRO A 13 -43.27 2.51 24.70
N LEU A 14 -43.26 3.79 25.08
CA LEU A 14 -42.09 4.67 24.96
C LEU A 14 -41.08 4.47 26.09
N ARG A 15 -41.43 3.74 27.16
CA ARG A 15 -40.53 3.50 28.30
C ARG A 15 -39.35 2.60 27.93
N HIS A 16 -39.56 1.61 27.06
CA HIS A 16 -38.49 0.77 26.52
C HIS A 16 -37.61 1.53 25.53
N ILE A 17 -38.20 2.40 24.69
CA ILE A 17 -37.47 3.25 23.74
C ILE A 17 -36.61 4.27 24.49
N ARG A 18 -37.13 4.88 25.57
CA ARG A 18 -36.38 5.79 26.43
C ARG A 18 -35.23 5.05 27.13
N ARG A 19 -35.46 3.86 27.69
CA ARG A 19 -34.38 3.05 28.32
C ARG A 19 -33.28 2.65 27.33
N LEU A 20 -33.63 2.30 26.09
CA LEU A 20 -32.65 2.03 25.02
C LEU A 20 -31.88 3.29 24.63
N ALA A 21 -32.53 4.46 24.59
CA ALA A 21 -31.87 5.73 24.35
C ALA A 21 -30.92 6.14 25.48
N THR A 22 -31.31 5.92 26.76
CA THR A 22 -30.43 6.17 27.91
C THR A 22 -29.24 5.21 27.94
N PHE A 23 -29.46 3.93 27.61
CA PHE A 23 -28.40 2.91 27.50
C PHE A 23 -27.45 3.17 26.33
N ALA A 24 -27.96 3.66 25.19
CA ALA A 24 -27.14 4.13 24.07
C ALA A 24 -26.32 5.37 24.44
N GLY A 25 -26.86 6.25 25.29
CA GLY A 25 -26.15 7.40 25.86
C GLY A 25 -24.98 7.01 26.76
N THR A 26 -25.15 5.99 27.62
CA THR A 26 -24.08 5.48 28.51
C THR A 26 -22.98 4.73 27.77
N LEU A 27 -23.27 4.17 26.59
CA LEU A 27 -22.29 3.49 25.74
C LEU A 27 -21.47 4.45 24.85
N GLY A 28 -21.88 5.72 24.74
CA GLY A 28 -21.24 6.73 23.90
C GLY A 28 -19.72 6.89 24.12
N PRO A 29 -19.22 6.95 25.37
CA PRO A 29 -17.79 7.03 25.65
C PRO A 29 -17.00 5.77 25.23
N TYR A 30 -17.64 4.60 25.26
CA TYR A 30 -17.00 3.30 24.98
C TYR A 30 -17.00 2.94 23.49
N ALA A 31 -17.76 3.65 22.65
CA ALA A 31 -17.86 3.36 21.22
C ALA A 31 -16.52 3.41 20.48
N ARG A 32 -15.70 4.45 20.71
CA ARG A 32 -14.38 4.56 20.05
C ARG A 32 -13.38 3.52 20.57
N PRO A 33 -13.22 3.32 21.89
CA PRO A 33 -12.40 2.22 22.41
C PRO A 33 -12.84 0.83 21.93
N ALA A 34 -14.15 0.57 21.88
CA ALA A 34 -14.68 -0.71 21.40
C ALA A 34 -14.35 -0.94 19.91
N ALA A 35 -14.48 0.09 19.08
CA ALA A 35 -14.06 0.01 17.67
C ALA A 35 -12.55 -0.25 17.53
N MET A 36 -11.71 0.43 18.33
CA MET A 36 -10.26 0.16 18.35
C MET A 36 -9.94 -1.28 18.74
N LEU A 37 -10.57 -1.79 19.80
CA LEU A 37 -10.38 -3.16 20.25
C LEU A 37 -10.83 -4.16 19.18
N ALA A 38 -11.98 -3.93 18.54
CA ALA A 38 -12.46 -4.76 17.45
C ALA A 38 -11.44 -4.80 16.29
N LEU A 39 -10.90 -3.65 15.89
CA LEU A 39 -9.87 -3.62 14.85
C LEU A 39 -8.60 -4.35 15.29
N LEU A 40 -8.11 -4.12 16.50
CA LEU A 40 -6.91 -4.78 17.03
C LEU A 40 -7.06 -6.31 17.00
N LEU A 41 -8.18 -6.83 17.49
CA LEU A 41 -8.46 -8.27 17.52
C LEU A 41 -8.50 -8.85 16.10
N VAL A 42 -9.18 -8.17 15.18
CA VAL A 42 -9.28 -8.61 13.78
C VAL A 42 -7.93 -8.55 13.07
N VAL A 43 -7.15 -7.49 13.27
CA VAL A 43 -5.80 -7.35 12.67
C VAL A 43 -4.85 -8.41 13.20
N ILE A 44 -4.80 -8.67 14.51
CA ILE A 44 -3.97 -9.75 15.07
C ILE A 44 -4.40 -11.09 14.49
N LYS A 45 -5.71 -11.36 14.45
CA LYS A 45 -6.27 -12.60 13.90
C LYS A 45 -5.91 -12.81 12.44
N THR A 46 -5.77 -11.76 11.66
CA THR A 46 -5.58 -11.83 10.20
C THR A 46 -4.18 -11.42 9.74
N ALA A 47 -3.27 -11.17 10.68
CA ALA A 47 -1.94 -10.69 10.37
C ALA A 47 -1.17 -11.69 9.50
N TRP A 48 -0.52 -11.20 8.43
CA TRP A 48 0.23 -11.98 7.44
C TRP A 48 1.30 -11.11 6.78
N VAL A 49 2.23 -11.71 6.03
CA VAL A 49 3.24 -10.98 5.26
C VAL A 49 3.41 -11.61 3.88
N GLY A 50 3.41 -10.81 2.82
CA GLY A 50 3.63 -11.29 1.45
C GLY A 50 5.10 -11.32 1.04
N ASP A 51 5.41 -12.06 -0.03
CA ASP A 51 6.77 -12.16 -0.57
C ASP A 51 7.36 -10.81 -0.98
N ASP A 52 6.61 -9.99 -1.74
CA ASP A 52 7.01 -8.65 -2.18
C ASP A 52 7.57 -7.75 -1.06
N ALA A 53 7.08 -7.92 0.17
CA ALA A 53 7.53 -7.13 1.31
C ALA A 53 9.03 -7.33 1.60
N PHE A 54 9.51 -8.56 1.43
CA PHE A 54 10.89 -8.94 1.72
C PHE A 54 11.91 -8.37 0.71
N ILE A 55 11.47 -7.93 -0.47
CA ILE A 55 12.32 -7.15 -1.39
C ILE A 55 12.83 -5.88 -0.68
N THR A 56 11.93 -5.21 0.05
CA THR A 56 12.29 -4.01 0.80
C THR A 56 13.07 -4.36 2.05
N LEU A 57 12.68 -5.44 2.76
CA LEU A 57 13.37 -5.83 3.99
C LEU A 57 14.81 -6.27 3.74
N ARG A 58 15.12 -6.94 2.61
CA ARG A 58 16.51 -7.23 2.24
C ARG A 58 17.34 -5.96 2.05
N THR A 59 16.76 -4.89 1.51
CA THR A 59 17.44 -3.58 1.41
C THR A 59 17.62 -2.95 2.79
N VAL A 60 16.63 -3.07 3.69
CA VAL A 60 16.71 -2.61 5.08
C VAL A 60 17.81 -3.35 5.84
N ASP A 61 17.88 -4.68 5.68
CA ASP A 61 18.87 -5.53 6.32
C ASP A 61 20.29 -5.18 5.86
N ASN A 62 20.49 -5.03 4.55
CA ASN A 62 21.76 -4.55 3.99
C ASN A 62 22.16 -3.17 4.53
N LEU A 63 21.21 -2.24 4.69
CA LEU A 63 21.47 -0.93 5.28
C LEU A 63 21.94 -1.06 6.73
N LEU A 64 21.24 -1.86 7.55
CA LEU A 64 21.56 -2.06 8.97
C LEU A 64 22.91 -2.76 9.19
N HIS A 65 23.33 -3.61 8.24
CA HIS A 65 24.65 -4.25 8.25
C HIS A 65 25.77 -3.42 7.59
N GLY A 66 25.47 -2.19 7.14
CA GLY A 66 26.49 -1.27 6.62
C GLY A 66 26.83 -1.42 5.14
N HIS A 67 26.06 -2.22 4.39
CA HIS A 67 26.23 -2.39 2.94
C HIS A 67 25.60 -1.26 2.10
N GLY A 68 24.82 -0.38 2.74
CA GLY A 68 24.10 0.71 2.11
C GLY A 68 22.69 0.33 1.64
N LEU A 69 22.03 1.24 0.92
CA LEU A 69 20.68 1.05 0.39
C LEU A 69 20.73 0.23 -0.90
N VAL A 70 21.15 -1.04 -0.79
CA VAL A 70 21.33 -1.95 -1.93
C VAL A 70 20.58 -3.25 -1.71
N TRP A 71 20.16 -3.91 -2.79
CA TRP A 71 19.49 -5.21 -2.73
C TRP A 71 20.46 -6.36 -3.05
N ASN A 72 21.23 -6.23 -4.13
CA ASN A 72 22.45 -7.01 -4.36
C ASN A 72 23.65 -6.21 -3.88
N LEU A 73 24.62 -6.86 -3.23
CA LEU A 73 25.84 -6.19 -2.82
C LEU A 73 26.59 -5.60 -4.03
N GLY A 74 27.11 -4.39 -3.86
CA GLY A 74 27.83 -3.67 -4.92
C GLY A 74 26.94 -2.94 -5.94
N GLU A 75 25.63 -3.19 -5.97
CA GLU A 75 24.71 -2.59 -6.93
C GLU A 75 23.72 -1.62 -6.31
N ARG A 76 23.81 -0.34 -6.69
CA ARG A 76 22.86 0.70 -6.29
C ARG A 76 21.62 0.66 -7.19
N VAL A 77 20.75 -0.30 -6.92
CA VAL A 77 19.41 -0.41 -7.53
C VAL A 77 18.35 -0.13 -6.46
N GLN A 78 17.31 0.62 -6.83
CA GLN A 78 16.16 0.90 -5.96
C GLN A 78 14.99 -0.04 -6.29
N PRO A 79 14.86 -1.20 -5.63
CA PRO A 79 13.76 -2.14 -5.91
C PRO A 79 12.44 -1.77 -5.19
N PHE A 80 12.46 -0.75 -4.34
CA PHE A 80 11.31 -0.31 -3.54
C PHE A 80 10.73 1.01 -4.07
N THR A 81 9.40 1.16 -3.98
CA THR A 81 8.67 2.37 -4.43
C THR A 81 8.28 3.32 -3.31
N HIS A 82 8.63 2.98 -2.07
CA HIS A 82 8.07 3.57 -0.87
C HIS A 82 9.17 3.96 0.15
N PRO A 83 10.05 4.92 -0.19
CA PRO A 83 11.16 5.36 0.65
C PRO A 83 10.80 5.61 2.12
N LEU A 84 9.65 6.23 2.38
CA LEU A 84 9.24 6.54 3.74
C LEU A 84 8.82 5.27 4.51
N TRP A 85 8.21 4.29 3.85
CA TRP A 85 7.92 2.99 4.44
C TRP A 85 9.19 2.17 4.67
N LEU A 86 10.18 2.25 3.77
CA LEU A 86 11.51 1.66 4.00
C LEU A 86 12.13 2.24 5.27
N ALA A 87 12.19 3.57 5.41
CA ALA A 87 12.75 4.21 6.59
C ALA A 87 11.99 3.82 7.87
N TRP A 88 10.67 3.71 7.78
CA TRP A 88 9.83 3.23 8.88
C TRP A 88 10.19 1.80 9.29
N LEU A 89 10.29 0.88 8.33
CA LEU A 89 10.70 -0.50 8.58
C LEU A 89 12.12 -0.59 9.13
N THR A 90 13.06 0.25 8.68
CA THR A 90 14.42 0.30 9.24
C THR A 90 14.40 0.54 10.75
N VAL A 91 13.56 1.47 11.23
CA VAL A 91 13.45 1.76 12.67
C VAL A 91 12.90 0.54 13.43
N PHE A 92 11.83 -0.09 12.95
CA PHE A 92 11.26 -1.27 13.60
C PHE A 92 12.20 -2.47 13.56
N HIS A 93 12.83 -2.72 12.42
CA HIS A 93 13.69 -3.88 12.22
C HIS A 93 14.99 -3.79 13.02
N ALA A 94 15.55 -2.59 13.18
CA ALA A 94 16.74 -2.36 14.02
C ALA A 94 16.54 -2.84 15.47
N VAL A 95 15.30 -2.77 15.98
CA VAL A 95 14.93 -3.19 17.33
C VAL A 95 14.42 -4.63 17.36
N ILE A 96 13.49 -4.99 16.47
CA ILE A 96 12.78 -6.28 16.53
C ILE A 96 13.67 -7.44 16.04
N ARG A 97 14.45 -7.22 14.96
CA ARG A 97 15.36 -8.20 14.32
C ARG A 97 14.75 -9.55 13.92
N GLU A 98 13.43 -9.68 13.98
CA GLU A 98 12.66 -10.79 13.43
C GLU A 98 11.80 -10.24 12.27
N PRO A 99 11.94 -10.77 11.05
CA PRO A 99 11.40 -10.15 9.84
C PRO A 99 9.87 -10.11 9.81
N PHE A 100 9.19 -11.18 10.21
CA PHE A 100 7.72 -11.29 10.14
C PHE A 100 7.06 -10.38 11.19
N LEU A 101 7.54 -10.43 12.43
CA LEU A 101 7.11 -9.57 13.53
C LEU A 101 7.38 -8.10 13.22
N THR A 102 8.49 -7.77 12.54
CA THR A 102 8.78 -6.41 12.10
C THR A 102 7.61 -5.85 11.27
N PHE A 103 7.18 -6.58 10.24
CA PHE A 103 6.05 -6.15 9.41
C PHE A 103 4.71 -6.13 10.16
N GLN A 104 4.43 -7.18 10.92
CA GLN A 104 3.16 -7.32 11.63
C GLN A 104 3.00 -6.22 12.70
N VAL A 105 4.04 -5.93 13.47
CA VAL A 105 4.04 -4.88 14.50
C VAL A 105 4.02 -3.50 13.84
N ALA A 106 4.90 -3.23 12.87
CA ALA A 106 4.92 -1.93 12.19
C ALA A 106 3.58 -1.62 11.51
N GLY A 107 3.01 -2.60 10.80
CA GLY A 107 1.71 -2.48 10.15
C GLY A 107 0.55 -2.28 11.14
N THR A 108 0.50 -3.10 12.19
CA THR A 108 -0.56 -3.03 13.22
C THR A 108 -0.54 -1.69 13.95
N VAL A 109 0.62 -1.28 14.49
CA VAL A 109 0.76 0.01 15.21
C VAL A 109 0.37 1.18 14.31
N THR A 110 0.83 1.18 13.06
CA THR A 110 0.57 2.28 12.12
C THR A 110 -0.90 2.33 11.70
N THR A 111 -1.53 1.17 11.46
CA THR A 111 -2.96 1.09 11.13
C THR A 111 -3.83 1.52 12.31
N LEU A 112 -3.50 1.10 13.54
CA LEU A 112 -4.20 1.54 14.75
C LEU A 112 -4.06 3.05 14.98
N ALA A 113 -2.89 3.63 14.71
CA ALA A 113 -2.71 5.07 14.75
C ALA A 113 -3.58 5.79 13.71
N ALA A 114 -3.65 5.29 12.47
CA ALA A 114 -4.52 5.83 11.43
C ALA A 114 -6.00 5.78 11.84
N PHE A 115 -6.41 4.65 12.39
CA PHE A 115 -7.77 4.42 12.88
C PHE A 115 -8.10 5.31 14.07
N ALA A 116 -7.15 5.55 14.98
CA ALA A 116 -7.32 6.52 16.07
C ALA A 116 -7.47 7.96 15.55
N VAL A 117 -6.72 8.36 14.53
CA VAL A 117 -6.92 9.68 13.90
C VAL A 117 -8.34 9.79 13.32
N LEU A 118 -8.80 8.76 12.59
CA LEU A 118 -10.18 8.70 12.07
C LEU A 118 -11.22 8.84 13.20
N LEU A 119 -11.16 7.97 14.20
CA LEU A 119 -12.18 7.89 15.24
C LEU A 119 -12.21 9.14 16.13
N TRP A 120 -11.08 9.73 16.49
CA TRP A 120 -11.06 10.87 17.43
C TRP A 120 -10.96 12.24 16.77
N ARG A 121 -10.44 12.35 15.54
CA ARG A 121 -10.26 13.66 14.87
C ARG A 121 -11.20 13.90 13.71
N LEU A 122 -11.81 12.84 13.15
CA LEU A 122 -12.69 12.96 12.00
C LEU A 122 -14.16 12.67 12.33
N THR A 123 -14.49 11.91 13.36
CA THR A 123 -15.90 11.59 13.68
C THR A 123 -16.50 12.59 14.67
N PRO A 124 -17.66 13.23 14.36
CA PRO A 124 -18.33 14.16 15.26
C PRO A 124 -19.13 13.47 16.38
N SER A 125 -19.47 12.19 16.23
CA SER A 125 -20.30 11.45 17.19
C SER A 125 -19.87 9.99 17.33
N ALA A 126 -20.31 9.33 18.41
CA ALA A 126 -20.12 7.91 18.64
C ALA A 126 -20.72 7.05 17.51
N THR A 127 -21.89 7.46 16.98
CA THR A 127 -22.52 6.77 15.85
C THR A 127 -21.65 6.82 14.59
N ASN A 128 -21.09 7.99 14.27
CA ASN A 128 -20.18 8.11 13.12
C ASN A 128 -18.92 7.27 13.32
N ALA A 129 -18.39 7.23 14.55
CA ALA A 129 -17.25 6.39 14.90
C ALA A 129 -17.54 4.89 14.70
N LEU A 130 -18.70 4.40 15.17
CA LEU A 130 -19.10 3.01 15.01
C LEU A 130 -19.35 2.63 13.54
N LEU A 131 -19.99 3.50 12.76
CA LEU A 131 -20.21 3.23 11.33
C LEU A 131 -18.91 3.23 10.55
N ALA A 132 -18.06 4.24 10.74
CA ALA A 132 -16.76 4.32 10.08
C ALA A 132 -15.84 3.16 10.49
N GLY A 133 -15.84 2.84 11.78
CA GLY A 133 -15.08 1.73 12.33
C GLY A 133 -15.58 0.38 11.82
N GLY A 134 -16.90 0.17 11.83
CA GLY A 134 -17.53 -1.04 11.32
C GLY A 134 -17.24 -1.28 9.85
N VAL A 135 -17.31 -0.24 9.00
CA VAL A 135 -16.96 -0.36 7.58
C VAL A 135 -15.52 -0.87 7.40
N LEU A 136 -14.56 -0.27 8.09
CA LEU A 136 -13.14 -0.63 7.93
C LEU A 136 -12.82 -2.00 8.54
N VAL A 137 -13.35 -2.33 9.72
CA VAL A 137 -13.15 -3.64 10.37
C VAL A 137 -13.74 -4.78 9.53
N ILE A 138 -14.85 -4.53 8.83
CA ILE A 138 -15.55 -5.54 8.02
C ILE A 138 -14.99 -5.61 6.59
N SER A 139 -14.40 -4.53 6.06
CA SER A 139 -13.77 -4.52 4.74
C SER A 139 -12.58 -5.48 4.71
N LYS A 140 -12.65 -6.46 3.83
CA LYS A 140 -11.59 -7.46 3.63
C LYS A 140 -10.27 -6.79 3.31
N TYR A 141 -10.23 -5.94 2.29
CA TYR A 141 -8.93 -5.43 1.82
C TYR A 141 -8.33 -4.36 2.72
N PHE A 142 -9.13 -3.58 3.45
CA PHE A 142 -8.57 -2.71 4.48
C PHE A 142 -7.80 -3.51 5.53
N VAL A 143 -8.42 -4.59 6.04
CA VAL A 143 -7.82 -5.46 7.05
C VAL A 143 -6.62 -6.22 6.50
N ASP A 144 -6.74 -6.82 5.31
CA ASP A 144 -5.66 -7.60 4.70
C ASP A 144 -4.40 -6.74 4.55
N PHE A 145 -4.52 -5.52 4.02
CA PHE A 145 -3.37 -4.64 3.83
C PHE A 145 -3.01 -3.82 5.09
N ALA A 146 -3.55 -4.16 6.27
CA ALA A 146 -3.09 -3.61 7.55
C ALA A 146 -1.72 -4.18 7.98
N THR A 147 -1.38 -5.40 7.54
CA THR A 147 -0.15 -6.11 7.98
C THR A 147 0.63 -6.79 6.87
N GLY A 148 0.12 -6.84 5.62
CA GLY A 148 0.75 -7.55 4.49
C GLY A 148 2.17 -7.11 4.06
N GLY A 149 2.85 -6.26 4.84
CA GLY A 149 4.25 -5.86 4.68
C GLY A 149 4.50 -4.68 3.74
N LEU A 150 3.46 -4.21 3.04
CA LEU A 150 3.52 -3.08 2.11
C LEU A 150 3.21 -1.74 2.80
N GLY A 151 3.42 -0.62 2.09
CA GLY A 151 3.25 0.74 2.64
C GLY A 151 1.80 1.21 2.93
N ASN A 152 0.79 0.35 2.77
CA ASN A 152 -0.62 0.71 2.95
C ASN A 152 -0.95 1.24 4.37
N PRO A 153 -0.47 0.63 5.49
CA PRO A 153 -0.72 1.14 6.84
C PRO A 153 -0.28 2.60 7.02
N LEU A 154 0.91 2.92 6.51
CA LEU A 154 1.46 4.27 6.57
C LEU A 154 0.66 5.24 5.69
N LEU A 155 0.18 4.80 4.52
CA LEU A 155 -0.73 5.61 3.71
C LEU A 155 -2.04 5.91 4.43
N TYR A 156 -2.63 4.96 5.16
CA TYR A 156 -3.83 5.23 5.94
C TYR A 156 -3.56 6.35 6.97
N LEU A 157 -2.45 6.26 7.71
CA LEU A 157 -2.09 7.26 8.71
C LEU A 157 -1.86 8.65 8.08
N LEU A 158 -1.06 8.70 7.02
CA LEU A 158 -0.71 9.95 6.35
C LEU A 158 -1.90 10.57 5.63
N VAL A 159 -2.79 9.78 5.03
CA VAL A 159 -4.04 10.26 4.43
C VAL A 159 -5.00 10.77 5.50
N ALA A 160 -5.15 10.07 6.64
CA ALA A 160 -5.96 10.58 7.75
C ALA A 160 -5.44 11.93 8.24
N TRP A 161 -4.13 12.05 8.43
CA TRP A 161 -3.48 13.29 8.84
C TRP A 161 -3.64 14.40 7.80
N TYR A 162 -3.43 14.09 6.51
CA TYR A 162 -3.64 15.00 5.40
C TYR A 162 -5.08 15.54 5.38
N VAL A 163 -6.08 14.67 5.53
CA VAL A 163 -7.50 15.06 5.58
C VAL A 163 -7.78 15.99 6.77
N VAL A 164 -7.27 15.66 7.97
CA VAL A 164 -7.38 16.54 9.15
C VAL A 164 -6.79 17.92 8.86
N LEU A 165 -5.58 17.98 8.31
CA LEU A 165 -4.88 19.22 8.00
C LEU A 165 -5.59 20.04 6.91
N TRP A 166 -6.11 19.36 5.89
CA TRP A 166 -6.83 19.99 4.78
C TRP A 166 -8.05 20.74 5.30
N PHE A 167 -8.89 20.09 6.12
CA PHE A 167 -10.06 20.73 6.69
C PHE A 167 -9.69 21.86 7.65
N ARG A 168 -8.64 21.71 8.46
CA ARG A 168 -8.14 22.78 9.34
C ARG A 168 -7.65 24.00 8.57
N LEU A 169 -6.91 23.79 7.48
CA LEU A 169 -6.44 24.89 6.64
C LEU A 169 -7.62 25.58 5.96
N ARG A 170 -8.57 24.81 5.40
CA ARG A 170 -9.80 25.37 4.82
C ARG A 170 -10.53 26.26 5.81
N ASP A 171 -10.77 25.79 7.03
CA ASP A 171 -11.52 26.54 8.04
C ASP A 171 -10.79 27.83 8.44
N LYS A 172 -9.46 27.81 8.50
CA LYS A 172 -8.65 29.02 8.72
C LYS A 172 -8.72 30.00 7.56
N LEU A 173 -8.66 29.52 6.33
CA LEU A 173 -8.77 30.36 5.13
C LEU A 173 -10.17 30.98 5.03
N ASP A 174 -11.23 30.22 5.34
CA ASP A 174 -12.60 30.72 5.40
C ASP A 174 -12.75 31.82 6.49
N ALA A 175 -12.01 31.72 7.60
CA ALA A 175 -12.00 32.71 8.68
C ALA A 175 -11.01 33.87 8.46
N GLY A 176 -10.28 33.93 7.34
CA GLY A 176 -9.28 34.97 7.06
C GLY A 176 -8.06 34.96 7.99
N LEU A 177 -7.76 33.82 8.62
CA LEU A 177 -6.67 33.70 9.59
C LEU A 177 -5.31 33.38 8.93
N PRO A 178 -4.17 33.69 9.59
CA PRO A 178 -2.84 33.36 9.08
C PRO A 178 -2.67 31.87 8.76
N ALA A 179 -2.18 31.59 7.55
CA ALA A 179 -2.15 30.24 6.97
C ALA A 179 -0.75 29.65 6.77
N GLY A 180 0.35 30.38 7.03
CA GLY A 180 1.71 29.91 6.75
C GLY A 180 2.07 28.54 7.34
N ARG A 181 1.97 28.36 8.67
CA ARG A 181 2.22 27.06 9.31
C ARG A 181 1.25 25.96 8.85
N PRO A 182 -0.08 26.20 8.79
CA PRO A 182 -1.02 25.24 8.21
C PRO A 182 -0.71 24.81 6.77
N VAL A 183 -0.31 25.75 5.90
CA VAL A 183 0.13 25.47 4.52
C VAL A 183 1.36 24.57 4.52
N PHE A 184 2.39 24.92 5.31
CA PHE A 184 3.58 24.09 5.47
C PHE A 184 3.21 22.65 5.87
N MET A 185 2.38 22.48 6.90
CA MET A 185 1.98 21.16 7.40
C MET A 185 1.21 20.36 6.34
N LEU A 186 0.31 20.99 5.58
CA LEU A 186 -0.44 20.31 4.53
C LEU A 186 0.47 19.87 3.37
N VAL A 187 1.39 20.72 2.94
CA VAL A 187 2.35 20.39 1.88
C VAL A 187 3.34 19.31 2.35
N LEU A 188 3.76 19.36 3.62
CA LEU A 188 4.56 18.30 4.23
C LEU A 188 3.82 16.97 4.25
N ALA A 189 2.56 16.95 4.68
CA ALA A 189 1.74 15.74 4.65
C ALA A 189 1.61 15.19 3.22
N PHE A 190 1.39 16.06 2.23
CA PHE A 190 1.39 15.66 0.82
C PHE A 190 2.73 15.04 0.39
N ALA A 191 3.85 15.69 0.69
CA ALA A 191 5.18 15.18 0.35
C ALA A 191 5.44 13.79 0.94
N LEU A 192 5.06 13.57 2.21
CA LEU A 192 5.21 12.29 2.89
C LEU A 192 4.30 11.20 2.34
N VAL A 193 3.06 11.54 1.94
CA VAL A 193 2.16 10.62 1.23
C VAL A 193 2.82 10.16 -0.09
N VAL A 194 3.32 11.10 -0.88
CA VAL A 194 3.96 10.81 -2.18
C VAL A 194 5.24 9.99 -2.01
N LEU A 195 6.02 10.24 -0.96
CA LEU A 195 7.20 9.43 -0.59
C LEU A 195 6.86 8.02 -0.10
N THR A 196 5.61 7.74 0.23
CA THR A 196 5.15 6.38 0.53
C THR A 196 4.57 5.72 -0.71
N ARG A 197 3.91 6.47 -1.60
CA ARG A 197 3.45 5.96 -2.90
C ARG A 197 3.14 7.09 -3.87
N LEU A 198 3.84 7.11 -5.00
CA LEU A 198 3.77 8.20 -5.99
C LEU A 198 2.37 8.39 -6.58
N ASP A 199 1.66 7.32 -6.91
CA ASP A 199 0.35 7.36 -7.56
C ASP A 199 -0.79 7.88 -6.66
N VAL A 200 -0.60 7.88 -5.34
CA VAL A 200 -1.54 8.51 -4.39
C VAL A 200 -1.60 10.03 -4.57
N VAL A 201 -0.63 10.63 -5.30
CA VAL A 201 -0.73 12.01 -5.79
C VAL A 201 -2.06 12.30 -6.49
N LEU A 202 -2.65 11.32 -7.17
CA LEU A 202 -3.95 11.47 -7.83
C LEU A 202 -5.09 11.70 -6.82
N LEU A 203 -5.00 11.12 -5.62
CA LEU A 203 -6.00 11.28 -4.57
C LEU A 203 -5.84 12.60 -3.80
N VAL A 204 -4.61 13.00 -3.47
CA VAL A 204 -4.32 14.16 -2.60
C VAL A 204 -3.88 15.42 -3.35
N GLY A 205 -3.51 15.32 -4.63
CA GLY A 205 -3.08 16.45 -5.46
C GLY A 205 -4.21 17.44 -5.75
N PRO A 206 -5.35 17.01 -6.32
CA PRO A 206 -6.47 17.92 -6.58
C PRO A 206 -6.94 18.72 -5.34
N PRO A 207 -7.19 18.11 -4.16
CA PRO A 207 -7.55 18.88 -2.97
C PRO A 207 -6.42 19.80 -2.50
N LEU A 208 -5.15 19.44 -2.66
CA LEU A 208 -4.02 20.31 -2.34
C LEU A 208 -4.05 21.57 -3.21
N LEU A 209 -4.13 21.41 -4.53
CA LEU A 209 -4.10 22.51 -5.49
C LEU A 209 -5.19 23.54 -5.22
N VAL A 210 -6.40 23.08 -4.88
CA VAL A 210 -7.52 23.97 -4.52
C VAL A 210 -7.18 24.85 -3.31
N LEU A 211 -6.59 24.30 -2.25
CA LEU A 211 -6.25 25.10 -1.06
C LEU A 211 -5.01 25.97 -1.26
N LEU A 212 -4.00 25.52 -2.02
CA LEU A 212 -2.84 26.36 -2.31
C LEU A 212 -3.21 27.55 -3.19
N TYR A 213 -4.13 27.35 -4.16
CA TYR A 213 -4.69 28.44 -4.95
C TYR A 213 -5.39 29.47 -4.06
N ARG A 214 -6.23 29.01 -3.12
CA ARG A 214 -6.93 29.89 -2.16
C ARG A 214 -6.00 30.57 -1.15
N ALA A 215 -4.95 29.89 -0.70
CA ALA A 215 -3.98 30.44 0.25
C ALA A 215 -3.08 31.53 -0.37
N GLY A 216 -2.96 31.57 -1.69
CA GLY A 216 -2.17 32.56 -2.41
C GLY A 216 -0.66 32.32 -2.37
N ARG A 217 0.05 33.00 -3.27
CA ARG A 217 1.52 32.83 -3.50
C ARG A 217 2.40 33.40 -2.39
N CYS A 218 1.86 34.20 -1.47
CA CYS A 218 2.59 34.77 -0.35
C CYS A 218 3.17 33.71 0.61
N HIS A 219 2.67 32.48 0.57
CA HIS A 219 3.13 31.37 1.41
C HIS A 219 4.20 30.49 0.73
N TRP A 220 4.88 30.96 -0.31
CA TRP A 220 5.85 30.14 -1.07
C TRP A 220 6.95 29.51 -0.19
N ARG A 221 7.43 30.20 0.85
CA ARG A 221 8.43 29.63 1.80
C ARG A 221 7.89 28.41 2.53
N ALA A 222 6.63 28.48 2.98
CA ALA A 222 5.97 27.35 3.63
C ALA A 222 5.76 26.18 2.66
N MET A 223 5.42 26.47 1.41
CA MET A 223 5.30 25.45 0.36
C MET A 223 6.65 24.80 0.04
N ALA A 224 7.71 25.60 -0.12
CA ALA A 224 9.07 25.14 -0.42
C ALA A 224 9.63 24.26 0.71
N LEU A 225 9.46 24.68 1.97
CA LEU A 225 9.87 23.87 3.12
C LEU A 225 9.04 22.59 3.26
N GLY A 226 7.74 22.64 2.97
CA GLY A 226 6.87 21.47 3.06
C GLY A 226 7.21 20.40 2.01
N ILE A 227 7.57 20.81 0.78
CA ILE A 227 7.90 19.87 -0.30
C ILE A 227 9.36 19.37 -0.23
N ALA A 228 10.21 20.02 0.59
CA ALA A 228 11.64 19.74 0.66
C ALA A 228 11.99 18.25 0.87
N PRO A 229 11.29 17.46 1.72
CA PRO A 229 11.62 16.04 1.89
C PRO A 229 11.46 15.23 0.60
N LEU A 230 10.43 15.52 -0.21
CA LEU A 230 10.21 14.84 -1.48
C LEU A 230 11.33 15.20 -2.46
N VAL A 231 11.64 16.49 -2.60
CA VAL A 231 12.72 16.97 -3.49
C VAL A 231 14.08 16.41 -3.07
N ALA A 232 14.36 16.39 -1.77
CA ALA A 232 15.60 15.84 -1.23
C ALA A 232 15.75 14.35 -1.54
N TRP A 233 14.67 13.57 -1.40
CA TRP A 233 14.69 12.16 -1.77
C TRP A 233 14.92 11.97 -3.28
N GLU A 234 14.24 12.72 -4.14
CA GLU A 234 14.42 12.60 -5.59
C GLU A 234 15.85 12.94 -6.04
N ILE A 235 16.43 14.00 -5.46
CA ILE A 235 17.85 14.34 -5.69
C ILE A 235 18.74 13.20 -5.20
N PHE A 236 18.49 12.69 -4.00
CA PHE A 236 19.24 11.55 -3.46
C PHE A 236 19.12 10.32 -4.35
N ALA A 237 17.93 9.99 -4.84
CA ALA A 237 17.68 8.82 -5.66
C ALA A 237 18.42 8.89 -7.00
N VAL A 238 18.39 10.06 -7.65
CA VAL A 238 19.15 10.29 -8.89
C VAL A 238 20.65 10.21 -8.63
N VAL A 239 21.15 10.81 -7.54
CA VAL A 239 22.59 10.76 -7.23
C VAL A 239 23.03 9.34 -6.89
N TYR A 240 22.31 8.65 -6.01
CA TYR A 240 22.69 7.35 -5.45
C TYR A 240 22.39 6.19 -6.39
N PHE A 241 21.14 6.06 -6.86
CA PHE A 241 20.70 4.97 -7.75
C PHE A 241 20.89 5.29 -9.24
N GLY A 242 20.97 6.56 -9.61
CA GLY A 242 21.15 6.97 -11.01
C GLY A 242 19.86 7.13 -11.82
N PHE A 243 18.70 6.97 -11.18
CA PHE A 243 17.40 7.04 -11.85
C PHE A 243 16.41 7.93 -11.09
N PRO A 244 15.56 8.69 -11.81
CA PRO A 244 14.55 9.58 -11.21
C PRO A 244 13.28 8.85 -10.74
N VAL A 245 13.14 7.57 -11.07
CA VAL A 245 12.04 6.73 -10.59
C VAL A 245 12.61 5.37 -10.18
N PRO A 246 11.97 4.66 -9.23
CA PRO A 246 12.42 3.35 -8.78
C PRO A 246 12.46 2.32 -9.91
N ASN A 247 13.31 1.29 -9.76
CA ASN A 247 13.54 0.27 -10.80
C ASN A 247 12.24 -0.46 -11.19
N THR A 248 11.39 -0.73 -10.21
CA THR A 248 10.07 -1.34 -10.39
C THR A 248 9.13 -0.56 -11.30
N ALA A 249 9.30 0.77 -11.45
CA ALA A 249 8.55 1.55 -12.42
C ALA A 249 8.96 1.20 -13.86
N TYR A 250 10.26 1.04 -14.12
CA TYR A 250 10.75 0.59 -15.42
C TYR A 250 10.28 -0.82 -15.75
N ALA A 251 10.35 -1.73 -14.77
CA ALA A 251 9.89 -3.11 -14.91
C ALA A 251 8.38 -3.22 -15.29
N LYS A 252 7.56 -2.29 -14.77
CA LYS A 252 6.10 -2.33 -14.91
C LYS A 252 5.53 -1.44 -16.02
N LEU A 253 6.23 -0.38 -16.42
CA LEU A 253 5.73 0.56 -17.44
C LEU A 253 6.22 0.23 -18.85
N ASN A 254 7.43 -0.31 -19.01
CA ASN A 254 8.02 -0.60 -20.32
C ASN A 254 7.85 -2.07 -20.71
N THR A 255 6.61 -2.56 -20.70
CA THR A 255 6.32 -4.00 -20.89
C THR A 255 6.11 -4.41 -22.35
N GLY A 256 5.80 -3.46 -23.24
CA GLY A 256 5.39 -3.77 -24.62
C GLY A 256 3.97 -4.34 -24.74
N ILE A 257 3.19 -4.34 -23.65
CA ILE A 257 1.80 -4.80 -23.66
C ILE A 257 0.87 -3.68 -24.16
N PRO A 258 -0.05 -3.95 -25.10
CA PRO A 258 -0.99 -2.97 -25.59
C PRO A 258 -1.90 -2.40 -24.49
N LEU A 259 -2.21 -1.10 -24.58
CA LEU A 259 -3.09 -0.41 -23.63
C LEU A 259 -4.50 -1.05 -23.57
N SER A 260 -5.01 -1.57 -24.68
CA SER A 260 -6.32 -2.25 -24.72
C SER A 260 -6.35 -3.51 -23.84
N GLU A 261 -5.26 -4.29 -23.83
CA GLU A 261 -5.15 -5.47 -22.97
C GLU A 261 -5.02 -5.08 -21.49
N LEU A 262 -4.26 -4.03 -21.19
CA LEU A 262 -4.17 -3.49 -19.83
C LEU A 262 -5.55 -2.99 -19.35
N VAL A 263 -6.27 -2.20 -20.15
CA VAL A 263 -7.61 -1.72 -19.80
C VAL A 263 -8.57 -2.88 -19.54
N ARG A 264 -8.55 -3.92 -20.38
CA ARG A 264 -9.34 -5.15 -20.17
C ARG A 264 -8.98 -5.82 -18.83
N GLN A 265 -7.70 -5.97 -18.54
CA GLN A 265 -7.23 -6.51 -17.26
C GLN A 265 -7.69 -5.64 -16.08
N GLY A 266 -7.70 -4.32 -16.25
CA GLY A 266 -8.23 -3.37 -15.27
C GLY A 266 -9.70 -3.66 -14.94
N PHE A 267 -10.53 -3.94 -15.94
CA PHE A 267 -11.92 -4.33 -15.71
C PHE A 267 -12.05 -5.66 -14.95
N TYR A 268 -11.22 -6.67 -15.25
CA TYR A 268 -11.19 -7.91 -14.45
C TYR A 268 -10.82 -7.63 -12.98
N TYR A 269 -9.89 -6.70 -12.75
CA TYR A 269 -9.52 -6.28 -11.39
C TYR A 269 -10.67 -5.60 -10.64
N TYR A 270 -11.48 -4.79 -11.31
CA TYR A 270 -12.72 -4.24 -10.74
C TYR A 270 -13.79 -5.30 -10.47
N GLN A 271 -13.98 -6.26 -11.38
CA GLN A 271 -14.91 -7.37 -11.19
C GLN A 271 -14.52 -8.22 -9.98
N ASN A 272 -13.22 -8.53 -9.85
CA ASN A 272 -12.69 -9.20 -8.67
C ASN A 272 -13.03 -8.43 -7.39
N PHE A 273 -12.72 -7.12 -7.35
CA PHE A 273 -13.01 -6.25 -6.20
C PHE A 273 -14.50 -6.21 -5.82
N LEU A 274 -15.41 -6.13 -6.80
CA LEU A 274 -16.86 -6.14 -6.57
C LEU A 274 -17.34 -7.47 -5.96
N GLY A 275 -16.74 -8.59 -6.35
CA GLY A 275 -17.09 -9.92 -5.84
C GLY A 275 -16.53 -10.22 -4.45
N THR A 276 -15.39 -9.64 -4.09
CA THR A 276 -14.64 -9.97 -2.86
C THR A 276 -14.80 -8.95 -1.74
N ASP A 277 -15.03 -7.67 -2.05
CA ASP A 277 -15.31 -6.61 -1.07
C ASP A 277 -16.42 -5.66 -1.56
N PRO A 278 -17.66 -6.15 -1.73
CA PRO A 278 -18.78 -5.34 -2.17
C PRO A 278 -19.12 -4.19 -1.21
N LEU A 279 -18.78 -4.33 0.09
CA LEU A 279 -18.95 -3.26 1.07
C LEU A 279 -18.06 -2.06 0.73
N ALA A 280 -16.77 -2.30 0.46
CA ALA A 280 -15.86 -1.25 0.05
C ALA A 280 -16.31 -0.58 -1.25
N ALA A 281 -16.77 -1.35 -2.23
CA ALA A 281 -17.28 -0.82 -3.49
C ALA A 281 -18.51 0.06 -3.29
N LEU A 282 -19.47 -0.37 -2.46
CA LEU A 282 -20.66 0.40 -2.11
C LEU A 282 -20.29 1.72 -1.43
N VAL A 283 -19.35 1.68 -0.48
CA VAL A 283 -18.88 2.88 0.25
C VAL A 283 -18.20 3.87 -0.70
N LEU A 284 -17.38 3.39 -1.64
CA LEU A 284 -16.78 4.22 -2.68
C LEU A 284 -17.85 4.87 -3.57
N ALA A 285 -18.83 4.09 -4.03
CA ALA A 285 -19.92 4.59 -4.87
C ALA A 285 -20.77 5.65 -4.13
N ILE A 286 -21.17 5.38 -2.88
CA ILE A 286 -21.91 6.34 -2.04
C ILE A 286 -21.09 7.61 -1.86
N THR A 287 -19.79 7.50 -1.61
CA THR A 287 -18.91 8.65 -1.43
C THR A 287 -18.87 9.51 -2.69
N LEU A 288 -18.63 8.91 -3.86
CA LEU A 288 -18.62 9.62 -5.14
C LEU A 288 -19.94 10.36 -5.39
N VAL A 289 -21.07 9.68 -5.21
CA VAL A 289 -22.40 10.29 -5.33
C VAL A 289 -22.54 11.48 -4.35
N MET A 290 -22.12 11.31 -3.10
CA MET A 290 -22.26 12.34 -2.08
C MET A 290 -21.34 13.54 -2.27
N VAL A 291 -20.09 13.35 -2.69
CA VAL A 291 -19.15 14.47 -2.90
C VAL A 291 -19.47 15.29 -4.15
N PHE A 292 -20.19 14.73 -5.13
CA PHE A 292 -20.63 15.47 -6.31
C PHE A 292 -22.05 16.05 -6.18
N LEU A 293 -23.02 15.28 -5.69
CA LEU A 293 -24.43 15.71 -5.60
C LEU A 293 -24.75 16.52 -4.34
N ARG A 294 -24.06 16.25 -3.23
CA ARG A 294 -24.23 16.97 -1.95
C ARG A 294 -22.87 17.36 -1.39
N PRO A 295 -22.08 18.17 -2.13
CA PRO A 295 -20.72 18.48 -1.77
C PRO A 295 -20.65 19.26 -0.46
N GLY A 296 -19.84 18.80 0.49
CA GLY A 296 -19.31 19.70 1.50
C GLY A 296 -18.34 20.71 0.87
N ARG A 297 -18.03 21.80 1.58
CA ARG A 297 -17.16 22.87 1.08
C ARG A 297 -15.77 22.32 0.68
N GLY A 298 -15.51 22.29 -0.63
CA GLY A 298 -14.28 21.82 -1.27
C GLY A 298 -14.10 20.29 -1.35
N GLU A 299 -15.09 19.49 -0.94
CA GLU A 299 -15.03 18.03 -1.01
C GLU A 299 -15.00 17.48 -2.45
N ARG A 300 -15.51 18.25 -3.42
CA ARG A 300 -15.45 17.89 -4.85
C ARG A 300 -14.03 17.61 -5.31
N ALA A 301 -13.03 18.29 -4.75
CA ALA A 301 -11.63 18.07 -5.13
C ALA A 301 -11.15 16.66 -4.74
N PHE A 302 -11.56 16.16 -3.57
CA PHE A 302 -11.34 14.75 -3.22
C PHE A 302 -12.11 13.80 -4.15
N GLY A 303 -13.35 14.16 -4.54
CA GLY A 303 -14.12 13.41 -5.53
C GLY A 303 -13.41 13.29 -6.88
N VAL A 304 -12.85 14.39 -7.38
CA VAL A 304 -12.02 14.39 -8.59
C VAL A 304 -10.80 13.48 -8.41
N GLY A 305 -10.13 13.57 -7.26
CA GLY A 305 -9.00 12.69 -6.97
C GLY A 305 -9.36 11.21 -6.97
N LEU A 306 -10.48 10.84 -6.33
CA LEU A 306 -11.02 9.48 -6.35
C LEU A 306 -11.29 9.02 -7.80
N VAL A 307 -11.96 9.83 -8.63
CA VAL A 307 -12.22 9.47 -10.03
C VAL A 307 -10.92 9.28 -10.82
N LEU A 308 -9.96 10.21 -10.70
CA LEU A 308 -8.67 10.11 -11.38
C LEU A 308 -7.91 8.84 -10.99
N TYR A 309 -7.88 8.52 -9.71
CA TYR A 309 -7.21 7.33 -9.22
C TYR A 309 -7.91 6.04 -9.67
N MET A 310 -9.25 6.02 -9.69
CA MET A 310 -10.02 4.88 -10.20
C MET A 310 -9.78 4.66 -11.71
N LEU A 311 -9.75 5.73 -12.51
CA LEU A 311 -9.37 5.66 -13.92
C LEU A 311 -7.93 5.19 -14.11
N TYR A 312 -7.02 5.59 -13.22
CA TYR A 312 -5.64 5.15 -13.23
C TYR A 312 -5.52 3.64 -12.99
N ILE A 313 -6.27 3.06 -12.05
CA ILE A 313 -6.30 1.59 -11.84
C ILE A 313 -6.64 0.87 -13.15
N VAL A 314 -7.65 1.35 -13.89
CA VAL A 314 -8.01 0.75 -15.19
C VAL A 314 -6.87 0.90 -16.20
N ARG A 315 -6.27 2.09 -16.29
CA ARG A 315 -5.19 2.40 -17.24
C ARG A 315 -3.97 1.49 -17.06
N ILE A 316 -3.60 1.18 -15.82
CA ILE A 316 -2.43 0.33 -15.53
C ILE A 316 -2.75 -1.17 -15.56
N GLY A 317 -4.02 -1.54 -15.74
CA GLY A 317 -4.49 -2.92 -15.70
C GLY A 317 -4.66 -3.51 -14.31
N GLY A 318 -4.82 -2.67 -13.28
CA GLY A 318 -4.97 -3.12 -11.91
C GLY A 318 -3.69 -3.73 -11.35
N ASP A 319 -3.87 -4.79 -10.57
CA ASP A 319 -2.80 -5.43 -9.81
C ASP A 319 -2.97 -6.95 -9.78
N PHE A 320 -1.89 -7.68 -9.48
CA PHE A 320 -2.04 -9.11 -9.17
C PHE A 320 -2.55 -9.31 -7.75
N MET A 321 -2.24 -8.40 -6.82
CA MET A 321 -2.71 -8.48 -5.45
C MET A 321 -4.16 -8.00 -5.38
N ALA A 322 -5.10 -8.91 -5.13
CA ALA A 322 -6.51 -8.60 -5.09
C ALA A 322 -6.79 -7.43 -4.11
N GLY A 323 -7.49 -6.39 -4.57
CA GLY A 323 -7.94 -5.29 -3.72
C GLY A 323 -6.91 -4.23 -3.30
N ARG A 324 -5.59 -4.46 -3.47
CA ARG A 324 -4.51 -3.58 -2.95
C ARG A 324 -4.71 -2.10 -3.27
N PHE A 325 -5.00 -1.78 -4.53
CA PHE A 325 -5.16 -0.37 -4.93
C PHE A 325 -6.43 0.29 -4.42
N PHE A 326 -7.46 -0.46 -4.01
CA PHE A 326 -8.74 0.11 -3.56
C PHE A 326 -8.73 0.52 -2.08
N THR A 327 -7.74 0.09 -1.29
CA THR A 327 -7.78 0.28 0.16
C THR A 327 -7.60 1.72 0.59
N VAL A 328 -6.70 2.47 -0.06
CA VAL A 328 -6.48 3.91 0.23
C VAL A 328 -7.66 4.77 -0.25
N PRO A 329 -8.22 4.57 -1.47
CA PRO A 329 -9.50 5.18 -1.85
C PRO A 329 -10.62 4.92 -0.85
N LEU A 330 -10.78 3.67 -0.40
CA LEU A 330 -11.78 3.31 0.60
C LEU A 330 -11.55 4.07 1.91
N PHE A 331 -10.31 4.08 2.41
CA PHE A 331 -9.99 4.77 3.65
C PHE A 331 -10.25 6.29 3.55
N LEU A 332 -9.88 6.92 2.43
CA LEU A 332 -10.20 8.31 2.15
C LEU A 332 -11.72 8.54 2.10
N ALA A 333 -12.45 7.65 1.42
CA ALA A 333 -13.90 7.70 1.35
C ALA A 333 -14.54 7.64 2.75
N VAL A 334 -14.11 6.70 3.60
CA VAL A 334 -14.57 6.62 4.99
C VAL A 334 -14.23 7.88 5.77
N CYS A 335 -13.03 8.46 5.60
CA CYS A 335 -12.67 9.73 6.23
C CYS A 335 -13.63 10.87 5.85
N LEU A 336 -14.04 10.95 4.58
CA LEU A 336 -14.98 11.98 4.10
C LEU A 336 -16.40 11.75 4.61
N LEU A 337 -16.87 10.50 4.58
CA LEU A 337 -18.20 10.11 5.08
C LEU A 337 -18.32 10.32 6.59
N ALA A 338 -17.32 9.90 7.35
CA ALA A 338 -17.32 9.91 8.81
C ALA A 338 -17.41 11.32 9.42
N ARG A 339 -16.92 12.34 8.69
CA ARG A 339 -16.95 13.75 9.12
C ARG A 339 -18.30 14.42 8.98
N ARG A 340 -19.20 13.86 8.16
CA ARG A 340 -20.51 14.47 7.91
C ARG A 340 -21.37 14.49 9.18
N PRO A 341 -22.40 15.36 9.25
CA PRO A 341 -23.32 15.37 10.38
C PRO A 341 -23.88 13.98 10.68
N THR A 342 -24.18 13.71 11.96
CA THR A 342 -24.67 12.40 12.40
C THR A 342 -25.87 11.94 11.56
N PRO A 343 -25.82 10.74 10.96
CA PRO A 343 -26.92 10.24 10.15
C PRO A 343 -28.23 10.10 10.94
N ARG A 344 -29.37 10.25 10.25
CA ARG A 344 -30.69 10.00 10.85
C ARG A 344 -30.82 8.52 11.26
N PRO A 345 -31.60 8.18 12.30
CA PRO A 345 -31.73 6.80 12.79
C PRO A 345 -32.10 5.76 11.72
N ARG A 346 -32.95 6.12 10.74
CA ARG A 346 -33.28 5.23 9.61
C ARG A 346 -32.06 4.89 8.76
N VAL A 347 -31.18 5.86 8.49
CA VAL A 347 -29.93 5.65 7.74
C VAL A 347 -28.96 4.79 8.55
N VAL A 348 -28.89 5.00 9.86
CA VAL A 348 -28.09 4.14 10.77
C VAL A 348 -28.59 2.70 10.74
N GLY A 349 -29.91 2.48 10.77
CA GLY A 349 -30.51 1.14 10.67
C GLY A 349 -30.18 0.44 9.36
N VAL A 350 -30.29 1.15 8.22
CA VAL A 350 -29.89 0.60 6.91
C VAL A 350 -28.40 0.30 6.86
N ALA A 351 -27.55 1.21 7.34
CA ALA A 351 -26.11 1.00 7.39
C ALA A 351 -25.74 -0.20 8.27
N ALA A 352 -26.38 -0.37 9.43
CA ALA A 352 -26.18 -1.52 10.30
C ALA A 352 -26.59 -2.83 9.60
N LEU A 353 -27.72 -2.85 8.89
CA LEU A 353 -28.16 -4.01 8.11
C LEU A 353 -27.15 -4.36 7.00
N VAL A 354 -26.62 -3.35 6.30
CA VAL A 354 -25.58 -3.54 5.27
C VAL A 354 -24.30 -4.10 5.88
N LEU A 355 -23.87 -3.59 7.04
CA LEU A 355 -22.70 -4.10 7.75
C LEU A 355 -22.91 -5.55 8.20
N VAL A 356 -24.10 -5.89 8.72
CA VAL A 356 -24.46 -7.26 9.08
C VAL A 356 -24.44 -8.17 7.84
N ALA A 357 -25.03 -7.75 6.73
CA ALA A 357 -25.00 -8.50 5.48
C ALA A 357 -23.56 -8.71 4.97
N ALA A 358 -22.69 -7.70 5.11
CA ALA A 358 -21.30 -7.78 4.70
C ALA A 358 -20.47 -8.80 5.51
N LEU A 359 -20.88 -9.15 6.74
CA LEU A 359 -20.24 -10.23 7.52
C LEU A 359 -20.42 -11.61 6.90
N PHE A 360 -21.47 -11.79 6.07
CA PHE A 360 -21.76 -13.05 5.37
C PHE A 360 -21.09 -13.12 3.99
N VAL A 361 -20.38 -12.08 3.56
CA VAL A 361 -19.55 -12.16 2.36
C VAL A 361 -18.45 -13.20 2.60
N PRO A 362 -18.22 -14.14 1.67
CA PRO A 362 -17.22 -15.18 1.84
C PRO A 362 -15.84 -14.59 2.20
N ARG A 363 -15.14 -15.23 3.14
CA ARG A 363 -13.78 -14.86 3.58
C ARG A 363 -13.69 -13.47 4.23
N ASN A 364 -14.79 -12.96 4.78
CA ASN A 364 -14.77 -11.75 5.59
C ASN A 364 -13.77 -11.89 6.77
N PRO A 365 -12.90 -10.90 7.03
CA PRO A 365 -11.87 -11.01 8.07
C PRO A 365 -12.42 -11.23 9.49
N VAL A 366 -13.65 -10.77 9.75
CA VAL A 366 -14.30 -10.94 11.05
C VAL A 366 -14.77 -12.38 11.24
N THR A 367 -15.46 -12.95 10.25
CA THR A 367 -16.15 -14.25 10.37
C THR A 367 -15.31 -15.44 9.91
N CYS A 368 -14.34 -15.26 9.02
CA CYS A 368 -13.52 -16.35 8.51
C CYS A 368 -12.65 -16.99 9.62
N ALA A 369 -12.60 -18.32 9.65
CA ALA A 369 -11.73 -19.09 10.54
C ALA A 369 -10.28 -19.14 10.01
N PHE A 370 -9.43 -19.92 10.69
CA PHE A 370 -8.00 -20.10 10.36
C PHE A 370 -7.76 -20.79 9.02
N GLU A 371 -8.70 -21.62 8.56
CA GLU A 371 -8.63 -22.29 7.26
C GLU A 371 -9.04 -21.33 6.15
N TYR A 372 -8.04 -20.83 5.43
CA TYR A 372 -8.22 -19.89 4.35
C TYR A 372 -7.79 -20.53 3.03
N THR A 373 -8.74 -20.95 2.21
CA THR A 373 -8.43 -21.50 0.88
C THR A 373 -8.19 -20.38 -0.12
N LEU A 374 -7.02 -20.44 -0.79
CA LEU A 374 -6.59 -19.51 -1.83
C LEU A 374 -7.68 -19.23 -2.87
N LEU A 375 -7.94 -17.95 -3.14
CA LEU A 375 -8.60 -17.51 -4.36
C LEU A 375 -7.54 -17.08 -5.36
N ARG A 376 -7.40 -17.86 -6.44
CA ARG A 376 -6.73 -17.42 -7.65
C ARG A 376 -7.79 -17.27 -8.72
N ASP A 377 -7.96 -16.05 -9.21
CA ASP A 377 -8.77 -15.81 -10.40
C ASP A 377 -7.98 -16.25 -11.65
N PHE A 378 -8.71 -16.69 -12.67
CA PHE A 378 -8.18 -17.10 -13.97
C PHE A 378 -7.40 -15.98 -14.67
N HIS A 379 -7.62 -14.73 -14.28
CA HIS A 379 -6.94 -13.55 -14.84
C HIS A 379 -5.63 -13.17 -14.12
N GLY A 380 -5.09 -14.05 -13.27
CA GLY A 380 -3.80 -13.83 -12.59
C GLY A 380 -3.84 -12.88 -11.38
N ILE A 381 -5.05 -12.55 -10.93
CA ILE A 381 -5.32 -11.83 -9.67
C ILE A 381 -5.44 -12.85 -8.55
N VAL A 382 -4.74 -12.61 -7.44
CA VAL A 382 -4.57 -13.55 -6.34
C VAL A 382 -4.89 -12.88 -5.01
N ASP A 383 -5.60 -13.61 -4.17
CA ASP A 383 -5.77 -13.31 -2.76
C ASP A 383 -4.50 -13.72 -2.00
N GLU A 384 -3.52 -12.82 -1.97
CA GLU A 384 -2.18 -13.06 -1.43
C GLU A 384 -2.21 -13.49 0.04
N ARG A 385 -3.06 -12.87 0.88
CA ARG A 385 -3.23 -13.33 2.27
C ARG A 385 -3.64 -14.80 2.29
N GLY A 386 -4.53 -15.21 1.39
CA GLY A 386 -4.97 -16.59 1.34
C GLY A 386 -3.90 -17.60 0.95
N TYR A 387 -2.84 -17.17 0.26
CA TYR A 387 -1.68 -18.01 0.00
C TYR A 387 -0.72 -18.02 1.20
N TYR A 388 -0.32 -16.83 1.66
CA TYR A 388 0.77 -16.68 2.61
C TYR A 388 0.37 -16.85 4.07
N TYR A 389 -0.91 -16.71 4.45
CA TYR A 389 -1.33 -16.67 5.85
C TYR A 389 -0.94 -17.94 6.63
N ARG A 390 -1.07 -19.13 6.02
CA ARG A 390 -0.68 -20.40 6.65
C ARG A 390 0.79 -20.41 7.09
N PHE A 391 1.67 -19.75 6.34
CA PHE A 391 3.11 -19.78 6.55
C PHE A 391 3.66 -18.52 7.25
N THR A 392 3.02 -17.37 7.06
CA THR A 392 3.54 -16.05 7.49
C THR A 392 2.64 -15.38 8.51
N GLY A 393 1.50 -15.99 8.84
CA GLY A 393 0.52 -15.39 9.72
C GLY A 393 0.97 -15.37 11.18
N ALA A 394 0.56 -14.34 11.93
CA ALA A 394 0.96 -14.21 13.33
C ALA A 394 0.48 -15.38 14.19
N LEU A 395 -0.78 -15.80 14.04
CA LEU A 395 -1.34 -16.90 14.82
C LEU A 395 -0.83 -18.28 14.36
N PRO A 396 -0.77 -18.61 13.05
CA PRO A 396 -0.16 -19.86 12.60
C PRO A 396 1.29 -20.05 13.05
N ARG A 397 2.11 -18.98 13.08
CA ARG A 397 3.50 -19.03 13.55
C ARG A 397 3.65 -19.27 15.06
N LEU A 398 2.58 -19.08 15.85
CA LEU A 398 2.56 -19.42 17.27
C LEU A 398 2.14 -20.87 17.54
N ALA A 399 1.63 -21.58 16.53
CA ALA A 399 1.27 -22.99 16.65
C ALA A 399 2.51 -23.87 16.68
N ALA A 400 2.48 -24.96 17.46
CA ALA A 400 3.62 -25.87 17.62
C ALA A 400 3.97 -26.63 16.33
N ASP A 401 2.98 -26.81 15.45
CA ASP A 401 3.05 -27.51 14.16
C ASP A 401 3.13 -26.54 12.97
N HIS A 402 3.61 -25.32 13.20
CA HIS A 402 3.77 -24.30 12.16
C HIS A 402 4.63 -24.81 10.99
N GLU A 403 4.07 -24.72 9.78
CA GLU A 403 4.78 -25.03 8.55
C GLU A 403 5.56 -23.81 8.03
N GLU A 404 6.87 -23.95 7.89
CA GLU A 404 7.69 -22.92 7.25
C GLU A 404 7.37 -22.82 5.75
N ILE A 405 7.46 -21.60 5.21
CA ILE A 405 7.32 -21.40 3.77
C ILE A 405 8.56 -21.97 3.07
N GLY A 406 8.36 -22.87 2.10
CA GLY A 406 9.46 -23.54 1.41
C GLY A 406 10.45 -22.59 0.73
N THR A 407 10.04 -21.37 0.34
CA THR A 407 10.96 -20.35 -0.18
C THR A 407 11.92 -19.82 0.87
N ALA A 408 11.51 -19.74 2.15
CA ALA A 408 12.40 -19.35 3.24
C ALA A 408 13.42 -20.45 3.52
N THR A 409 12.96 -21.70 3.63
CA THR A 409 13.83 -22.88 3.83
C THR A 409 14.83 -23.02 2.68
N ALA A 410 14.39 -22.93 1.42
CA ALA A 410 15.29 -22.95 0.26
C ALA A 410 16.29 -21.78 0.25
N GLY A 411 15.90 -20.61 0.76
CA GLY A 411 16.79 -19.48 0.97
C GLY A 411 17.86 -19.80 2.03
N GLN A 412 17.46 -20.32 3.19
CA GLN A 412 18.38 -20.74 4.25
C GLN A 412 19.36 -21.82 3.78
N ASP A 413 18.88 -22.82 3.02
CA ASP A 413 19.74 -23.84 2.41
C ASP A 413 20.74 -23.23 1.44
N SER A 414 20.29 -22.28 0.61
CA SER A 414 21.17 -21.53 -0.28
C SER A 414 22.24 -20.76 0.49
N ARG A 415 21.90 -20.18 1.65
CA ARG A 415 22.84 -19.47 2.51
C ARG A 415 23.92 -20.40 3.05
N LEU A 416 23.53 -21.60 3.52
CA LEU A 416 24.49 -22.60 3.98
C LEU A 416 25.48 -23.01 2.87
N ILE A 417 25.00 -23.09 1.63
CA ILE A 417 25.86 -23.37 0.47
C ILE A 417 26.81 -22.20 0.19
N THR A 418 26.32 -20.95 0.20
CA THR A 418 27.17 -19.77 -0.03
C THR A 418 28.21 -19.57 1.07
N ASP A 419 27.85 -19.84 2.32
CA ASP A 419 28.78 -19.75 3.46
C ASP A 419 29.94 -20.76 3.32
N GLN A 420 29.70 -21.92 2.68
CA GLN A 420 30.70 -22.95 2.44
C GLN A 420 31.51 -22.76 1.15
N ARG A 421 30.87 -22.28 0.07
CA ARG A 421 31.46 -22.24 -1.28
C ARG A 421 31.81 -20.84 -1.78
N GLY A 422 31.45 -19.81 -1.01
CA GLY A 422 31.57 -18.40 -1.40
C GLY A 422 30.32 -17.87 -2.13
N PRO A 423 30.37 -16.61 -2.58
CA PRO A 423 29.24 -15.94 -3.23
C PRO A 423 28.71 -16.74 -4.42
N ALA A 424 27.38 -16.80 -4.54
CA ALA A 424 26.68 -17.48 -5.63
C ALA A 424 25.72 -16.51 -6.32
N PHE A 425 25.33 -16.82 -7.55
CA PHE A 425 24.22 -16.13 -8.21
C PHE A 425 23.12 -17.13 -8.53
N HIS A 426 21.86 -16.76 -8.29
CA HIS A 426 20.69 -17.57 -8.62
C HIS A 426 19.68 -16.77 -9.43
N VAL A 427 19.08 -17.42 -10.42
CA VAL A 427 17.96 -16.88 -11.19
C VAL A 427 16.67 -17.20 -10.45
N VAL A 428 15.91 -16.16 -10.11
CA VAL A 428 14.79 -16.25 -9.17
C VAL A 428 13.57 -15.49 -9.72
N GLU A 429 12.38 -16.01 -9.43
CA GLU A 429 11.09 -15.39 -9.77
C GLU A 429 10.45 -14.77 -8.53
N SER A 430 10.27 -15.54 -7.45
CA SER A 430 9.84 -15.03 -6.14
C SER A 430 11.04 -14.55 -5.33
N VAL A 431 11.47 -13.33 -5.63
CA VAL A 431 12.73 -12.76 -5.13
C VAL A 431 12.67 -12.21 -3.70
N GLY A 432 11.49 -12.13 -3.08
CA GLY A 432 11.36 -11.53 -1.75
C GLY A 432 11.95 -12.39 -0.65
N ILE A 433 11.17 -13.36 -0.18
CA ILE A 433 11.50 -14.22 0.97
C ILE A 433 12.75 -15.02 0.69
N TYR A 434 12.84 -15.65 -0.49
CA TYR A 434 13.98 -16.48 -0.86
C TYR A 434 15.30 -15.72 -0.75
N CYS A 435 15.41 -14.58 -1.44
CA CYS A 435 16.65 -13.82 -1.44
C CYS A 435 16.94 -13.21 -0.06
N TYR A 436 15.93 -12.81 0.72
CA TYR A 436 16.18 -12.33 2.10
C TYR A 436 16.84 -13.43 2.95
N PHE A 437 16.29 -14.64 2.96
CA PHE A 437 16.82 -15.75 3.77
C PHE A 437 18.14 -16.33 3.23
N ALA A 438 18.38 -16.22 1.91
CA ALA A 438 19.67 -16.56 1.31
C ALA A 438 20.83 -15.65 1.73
N GLY A 439 20.53 -14.50 2.34
CA GLY A 439 21.54 -13.59 2.84
C GLY A 439 22.19 -12.71 1.76
N PRO A 440 23.13 -11.86 2.18
CA PRO A 440 23.70 -10.81 1.34
C PRO A 440 24.70 -11.33 0.30
N ASP A 441 25.31 -12.51 0.53
CA ASP A 441 26.31 -13.10 -0.38
C ASP A 441 25.68 -13.79 -1.60
N LEU A 442 24.36 -13.96 -1.62
CA LEU A 442 23.63 -14.36 -2.82
C LEU A 442 23.39 -13.15 -3.73
N TYR A 443 23.87 -13.22 -4.97
CA TYR A 443 23.43 -12.33 -6.05
C TYR A 443 22.13 -12.87 -6.70
N GLY A 444 21.02 -12.15 -6.52
CA GLY A 444 19.75 -12.54 -7.14
C GLY A 444 19.60 -11.96 -8.55
N VAL A 445 19.33 -12.80 -9.53
CA VAL A 445 18.88 -12.39 -10.87
C VAL A 445 17.35 -12.48 -10.92
N ASP A 446 16.69 -11.33 -10.88
CA ASP A 446 15.24 -11.21 -10.79
C ASP A 446 14.57 -11.25 -12.18
N ARG A 447 13.88 -12.35 -12.49
CA ARG A 447 13.18 -12.53 -13.77
C ARG A 447 11.96 -11.62 -13.96
N PHE A 448 11.40 -11.04 -12.91
CA PHE A 448 10.36 -10.01 -13.01
C PHE A 448 10.95 -8.60 -13.04
N ALA A 449 12.28 -8.49 -12.94
CA ALA A 449 13.05 -7.27 -13.05
C ALA A 449 12.67 -6.17 -12.04
N LEU A 450 12.08 -6.53 -10.90
CA LEU A 450 11.80 -5.59 -9.82
C LEU A 450 13.10 -5.07 -9.22
N ALA A 451 14.07 -5.96 -8.99
CA ALA A 451 15.39 -5.65 -8.45
C ALA A 451 16.54 -5.69 -9.48
N ASP A 452 16.31 -6.21 -10.68
CA ASP A 452 17.30 -6.25 -11.76
C ASP A 452 17.19 -5.00 -12.66
N ALA A 453 18.21 -4.16 -12.66
CA ALA A 453 18.21 -2.92 -13.45
C ALA A 453 18.36 -3.16 -14.96
N PHE A 454 19.09 -4.19 -15.37
CA PHE A 454 19.28 -4.44 -16.79
C PHE A 454 18.01 -5.02 -17.42
N LEU A 455 17.45 -6.07 -16.81
CA LEU A 455 16.23 -6.72 -17.29
C LEU A 455 15.01 -5.79 -17.28
N ALA A 456 14.96 -4.80 -16.37
CA ALA A 456 13.86 -3.83 -16.27
C ALA A 456 13.74 -2.94 -17.52
N ARG A 457 14.77 -2.92 -18.37
CA ARG A 457 14.82 -2.16 -19.63
C ARG A 457 14.46 -2.99 -20.85
N LEU A 458 14.27 -4.29 -20.69
CA LEU A 458 13.87 -5.21 -21.74
C LEU A 458 12.33 -5.31 -21.84
N PRO A 459 11.77 -5.71 -23.00
CA PRO A 459 10.33 -5.96 -23.14
C PRO A 459 9.89 -7.22 -22.39
N ALA A 460 8.61 -7.29 -22.02
CA ALA A 460 8.04 -8.46 -21.33
C ALA A 460 7.89 -9.66 -22.27
N ASN A 461 8.14 -10.86 -21.74
CA ASN A 461 7.68 -12.08 -22.39
C ASN A 461 6.15 -12.16 -22.24
N ARG A 462 5.44 -12.07 -23.37
CA ARG A 462 3.97 -12.02 -23.43
C ARG A 462 3.29 -13.38 -23.33
N THR A 463 4.06 -14.47 -23.26
CA THR A 463 3.57 -15.86 -23.28
C THR A 463 4.03 -16.70 -22.09
N ALA A 464 4.90 -16.17 -21.23
CA ALA A 464 5.54 -16.91 -20.13
C ALA A 464 4.56 -17.43 -19.05
N TYR A 465 3.37 -16.84 -18.93
CA TYR A 465 2.39 -17.20 -17.92
C TYR A 465 1.17 -17.88 -18.55
N HIS A 466 1.17 -19.22 -18.57
CA HIS A 466 0.10 -20.06 -19.16
C HIS A 466 -0.28 -19.64 -20.60
N GLY A 467 0.72 -19.30 -21.43
CA GLY A 467 0.50 -18.81 -22.79
C GLY A 467 0.11 -17.32 -22.88
N SER A 468 0.18 -16.58 -21.78
CA SER A 468 -0.10 -15.15 -21.67
C SER A 468 0.91 -14.45 -20.74
N TRP A 469 0.60 -13.23 -20.31
CA TRP A 469 1.34 -12.46 -19.31
C TRP A 469 0.52 -12.31 -18.01
N ARG A 470 1.18 -12.03 -16.88
CA ARG A 470 0.52 -11.75 -15.58
C ARG A 470 0.76 -10.30 -15.19
N ILE A 471 -0.30 -9.59 -14.82
CA ILE A 471 -0.20 -8.21 -14.32
C ILE A 471 0.75 -8.15 -13.11
N GLY A 472 1.61 -7.14 -13.05
CA GLY A 472 2.53 -6.92 -11.92
C GLY A 472 3.75 -7.85 -11.85
N HIS A 473 3.71 -9.05 -12.45
CA HIS A 473 4.83 -10.00 -12.58
C HIS A 473 5.15 -10.24 -14.06
N PHE A 474 5.79 -9.24 -14.67
CA PHE A 474 6.12 -9.27 -16.09
C PHE A 474 7.45 -9.98 -16.31
N TYR A 475 7.39 -11.26 -16.61
CA TYR A 475 8.56 -12.10 -16.87
C TYR A 475 9.46 -11.54 -18.00
N ARG A 476 10.77 -11.71 -17.84
CA ARG A 476 11.80 -11.37 -18.82
C ARG A 476 12.64 -12.58 -19.18
N ASP A 477 12.80 -12.82 -20.47
CA ASP A 477 13.76 -13.79 -20.97
C ASP A 477 15.17 -13.26 -20.72
N LEU A 478 16.06 -14.16 -20.29
CA LEU A 478 17.46 -13.82 -20.09
C LEU A 478 18.16 -13.81 -21.46
N PRO A 479 18.78 -12.70 -21.86
CA PRO A 479 19.55 -12.68 -23.09
C PRO A 479 20.72 -13.67 -23.06
N GLU A 480 21.10 -14.16 -24.23
CA GLU A 480 22.24 -15.07 -24.36
C GLU A 480 23.55 -14.40 -23.90
N GLY A 481 24.29 -15.08 -23.03
CA GLY A 481 25.49 -14.56 -22.39
C GLY A 481 25.24 -13.80 -21.07
N TYR A 482 23.98 -13.61 -20.63
CA TYR A 482 23.67 -12.84 -19.43
C TYR A 482 24.10 -13.54 -18.13
N ASN A 483 23.88 -14.85 -18.02
CA ASN A 483 24.29 -15.59 -16.83
C ASN A 483 25.81 -15.62 -16.68
N GLU A 484 26.52 -15.81 -17.78
CA GLU A 484 27.98 -15.76 -17.85
C GLU A 484 28.48 -14.36 -17.51
N THR A 485 27.74 -13.33 -17.93
CA THR A 485 28.06 -11.93 -17.61
C THR A 485 27.99 -11.67 -16.11
N VAL A 486 26.89 -12.07 -15.47
CA VAL A 486 26.70 -11.93 -14.03
C VAL A 486 27.72 -12.76 -13.25
N GLY A 487 27.91 -14.03 -13.63
CA GLY A 487 28.82 -14.95 -12.93
C GLY A 487 30.30 -14.62 -13.08
N SER A 488 30.74 -14.07 -14.22
CA SER A 488 32.14 -13.72 -14.46
C SER A 488 32.50 -12.26 -14.17
N GLY A 489 31.48 -11.39 -14.04
CA GLY A 489 31.64 -9.94 -13.97
C GLY A 489 32.12 -9.28 -15.27
N LYS A 490 32.28 -10.04 -16.36
CA LYS A 490 32.69 -9.55 -17.68
C LYS A 490 31.49 -9.57 -18.62
N ASN A 491 31.28 -8.51 -19.39
CA ASN A 491 30.18 -8.48 -20.36
C ASN A 491 30.39 -9.52 -21.48
N MET A 492 29.57 -10.57 -21.46
CA MET A 492 29.56 -11.70 -22.40
C MET A 492 28.28 -11.76 -23.24
N LEU A 493 27.47 -10.69 -23.23
CA LEU A 493 26.25 -10.60 -24.03
C LEU A 493 26.56 -10.63 -25.53
N GLN A 494 25.88 -11.52 -26.26
CA GLN A 494 26.13 -11.69 -27.69
C GLN A 494 25.59 -10.53 -28.55
N ASP A 495 24.42 -9.99 -28.20
CA ASP A 495 23.87 -8.82 -28.88
C ASP A 495 24.63 -7.55 -28.47
N LYS A 496 25.36 -6.95 -29.41
CA LYS A 496 26.16 -5.73 -29.22
C LYS A 496 25.36 -4.50 -28.72
N ARG A 497 24.04 -4.48 -28.91
CA ARG A 497 23.16 -3.41 -28.38
C ARG A 497 22.84 -3.68 -26.92
N LEU A 498 22.50 -4.92 -26.59
CA LEU A 498 22.26 -5.33 -25.21
C LEU A 498 23.54 -5.22 -24.38
N ALA A 499 24.70 -5.60 -24.95
CA ALA A 499 25.99 -5.42 -24.31
C ALA A 499 26.25 -3.95 -23.94
N ARG A 500 26.05 -3.00 -24.87
CA ARG A 500 26.22 -1.56 -24.59
C ARG A 500 25.21 -1.03 -23.57
N LEU A 501 23.98 -1.52 -23.60
CA LEU A 501 22.97 -1.19 -22.61
C LEU A 501 23.40 -1.67 -21.22
N TYR A 502 23.91 -2.90 -21.13
CA TYR A 502 24.43 -3.49 -19.90
C TYR A 502 25.60 -2.68 -19.34
N ASP A 503 26.57 -2.30 -20.18
CA ASP A 503 27.71 -1.47 -19.77
C ASP A 503 27.25 -0.14 -19.15
N ASP A 504 26.27 0.52 -19.78
CA ASP A 504 25.68 1.75 -19.25
C ASP A 504 24.99 1.51 -17.91
N VAL A 505 24.21 0.43 -17.78
CA VAL A 505 23.52 0.07 -16.52
C VAL A 505 24.55 -0.23 -15.42
N GLN A 506 25.54 -1.08 -15.70
CA GLN A 506 26.59 -1.47 -14.77
C GLN A 506 27.37 -0.24 -14.29
N LEU A 507 27.72 0.67 -15.19
CA LEU A 507 28.40 1.92 -14.83
C LEU A 507 27.55 2.82 -13.92
N VAL A 508 26.23 2.83 -14.11
CA VAL A 508 25.31 3.57 -13.23
C VAL A 508 25.17 2.93 -11.84
N THR A 509 24.99 1.61 -11.79
CA THR A 509 24.70 0.89 -10.55
C THR A 509 25.94 0.64 -9.70
N THR A 510 27.12 0.49 -10.31
CA THR A 510 28.36 0.13 -9.58
C THR A 510 29.41 1.25 -9.56
N GLY A 511 29.52 2.06 -10.62
CA GLY A 511 30.60 3.05 -10.77
C GLY A 511 30.62 4.19 -9.74
N PRO A 512 31.72 4.95 -9.58
CA PRO A 512 31.80 6.00 -8.57
C PRO A 512 30.75 7.10 -8.77
N LEU A 513 30.08 7.52 -7.68
CA LEU A 513 28.90 8.40 -7.70
C LEU A 513 29.09 9.67 -8.54
N PHE A 514 30.26 10.31 -8.41
CA PHE A 514 30.57 11.60 -9.05
C PHE A 514 31.47 11.49 -10.29
N SER A 515 31.67 10.29 -10.83
CA SER A 515 32.47 10.13 -12.05
C SER A 515 31.74 10.69 -13.29
N LYS A 516 32.47 11.39 -14.16
CA LYS A 516 31.92 11.92 -15.43
C LYS A 516 31.30 10.81 -16.29
N ALA A 517 31.93 9.63 -16.31
CA ALA A 517 31.46 8.48 -17.05
C ALA A 517 30.08 8.01 -16.57
N ARG A 518 29.88 7.92 -15.24
CA ARG A 518 28.58 7.55 -14.65
C ARG A 518 27.50 8.56 -14.98
N TRP A 519 27.75 9.85 -14.82
CA TRP A 519 26.76 10.89 -15.17
C TRP A 519 26.41 10.89 -16.66
N ALA A 520 27.38 10.61 -17.54
CA ALA A 520 27.10 10.44 -18.96
C ALA A 520 26.23 9.19 -19.22
N ALA A 521 26.42 8.09 -18.50
CA ALA A 521 25.56 6.90 -18.59
C ALA A 521 24.16 7.14 -18.05
N ILE A 522 24.02 7.84 -16.90
CA ILE A 522 22.73 8.31 -16.37
C ILE A 522 22.00 9.10 -17.44
N TRP A 523 22.66 10.08 -18.05
CA TRP A 523 22.07 10.87 -19.14
C TRP A 523 21.64 9.98 -20.31
N ARG A 524 22.50 9.08 -20.80
CA ARG A 524 22.17 8.17 -21.91
C ARG A 524 20.97 7.28 -21.59
N LEU A 525 20.90 6.68 -20.41
CA LEU A 525 19.80 5.78 -20.02
C LEU A 525 18.47 6.52 -19.85
N ASN A 526 18.49 7.78 -19.40
CA ASN A 526 17.27 8.56 -19.16
C ASN A 526 16.81 9.36 -20.38
N THR A 527 17.64 9.56 -21.41
CA THR A 527 17.29 10.34 -22.62
C THR A 527 17.18 9.51 -23.89
N ARG A 528 17.87 8.38 -23.99
CA ARG A 528 17.81 7.52 -25.18
C ARG A 528 16.69 6.50 -25.02
N GLN A 529 15.91 6.33 -26.09
CA GLN A 529 14.94 5.24 -26.18
C GLN A 529 15.69 3.94 -26.55
N TRP A 530 16.17 3.23 -25.54
CA TRP A 530 16.63 1.85 -25.70
C TRP A 530 15.39 0.96 -25.83
N GLY A 531 14.86 0.78 -27.04
CA GLY A 531 13.63 0.00 -27.25
C GLY A 531 12.83 0.29 -28.51
N LYS A 532 13.22 1.24 -29.37
CA LYS A 532 12.63 1.35 -30.71
C LYS A 532 13.35 0.43 -31.69
N ARG A 533 12.90 -0.82 -31.75
CA ARG A 533 12.70 -1.54 -33.02
C ARG A 533 11.36 -2.23 -32.96
#